data_AF-Q5EA46-F1
#
_entry.id   AF-Q5EA46-F1
#
_cell.length_a   1.000
_cell.length_b   1.000
_cell.length_c   1.000
_cell.angle_alpha   90.00
_cell.angle_beta   90.00
_cell.angle_gamma   90.00
#
_symmetry.space_group_name_H-M   'P 1'
#
loop_
_entity.id
_entity.type
_entity.pdbx_description
1 polymer ?
#
loop_
_entity_poly.entity_id
_entity_poly.type
_entity_poly.pdbx_seq_one_letter_code
_entity_poly.pdbx_strand_id
1 'polypeptide(L)'
;MAPRSSRGIAPAMLCGLSLFLGFPGLVWVQISVPPQSSPHTEPHPCHTCRGLVDSFNKGLERTIRDNFGGGNTAWEEEKLSKYKDSETRLVEVLEGVCSKSDFECHRLLELSEELVESWWFHKQQEAPDLFQWLCSDSLKLCCPSGTFGPSCLPCPGGAERPCGGYGHCEGEGTRGGSGHCDCQAGYGGEACGQCGLGYFEAERNASHLVCSACFGPCARCSGPEESHCLQCKKGWALHHLKCVDIDECGTERASCGADQFCVNTEGSYECRDCAKACLGCMGAGPGRCKKCSPGYQQVGSKCLDVDECETAVCPGENQQCENTEGSYRCICADGYKQMEGICVKDQIPESAGFFSEMTEDELVVLQQMFFGVIICALATLAAKGDLVFTAIFIGAVAAMTGYWLSERSDRVLEGFIKGR
;
A
#
# COMPACT_ATOMS: atom_id res chain seq x y z
N MET A 1 -32.68 -15.28 32.82
CA MET A 1 -33.63 -15.96 31.91
C MET A 1 -33.02 -15.92 30.52
N ALA A 2 -32.62 -17.07 29.99
CA ALA A 2 -32.17 -17.23 28.59
C ALA A 2 -33.41 -17.24 27.67
N PRO A 3 -33.28 -16.96 26.35
CA PRO A 3 -32.80 -18.01 25.46
C PRO A 3 -31.81 -17.57 24.35
N ARG A 4 -30.99 -18.55 23.98
CA ARG A 4 -30.13 -18.68 22.80
C ARG A 4 -30.95 -18.95 21.53
N SER A 5 -30.42 -18.58 20.37
CA SER A 5 -30.24 -19.48 19.20
C SER A 5 -29.36 -18.75 18.17
N SER A 6 -28.11 -19.19 17.92
CA SER A 6 -27.64 -20.07 16.82
C SER A 6 -27.75 -19.43 15.44
N ARG A 7 -26.80 -19.53 14.49
CA ARG A 7 -25.49 -20.19 14.34
C ARG A 7 -24.97 -19.65 13.00
N GLY A 8 -23.67 -19.37 12.89
CA GLY A 8 -23.00 -19.08 11.62
C GLY A 8 -21.50 -19.20 11.81
N ILE A 9 -20.99 -20.43 11.73
CA ILE A 9 -19.59 -20.79 11.92
C ILE A 9 -18.90 -20.72 10.55
N ALA A 10 -17.90 -19.87 10.42
CA ALA A 10 -16.85 -19.98 9.40
C ALA A 10 -15.52 -20.15 10.15
N PRO A 11 -14.73 -21.21 9.88
CA PRO A 11 -13.48 -21.44 10.58
C PRO A 11 -12.38 -20.55 9.97
N ALA A 12 -11.71 -19.79 10.83
CA ALA A 12 -10.44 -19.16 10.52
C ALA A 12 -9.35 -20.23 10.40
N MET A 13 -8.69 -20.30 9.24
CA MET A 13 -7.39 -20.95 9.09
C MET A 13 -6.33 -19.94 9.53
N LEU A 14 -6.05 -19.92 10.84
CA LEU A 14 -4.89 -19.26 11.44
C LEU A 14 -3.91 -20.37 11.84
N CYS A 15 -2.82 -20.52 11.10
CA CYS A 15 -1.70 -21.36 11.51
C CYS A 15 -0.81 -20.53 12.45
N GLY A 16 -1.25 -20.39 13.70
CA GLY A 16 -0.45 -19.88 14.79
C GLY A 16 -0.02 -21.04 15.67
N LEU A 17 1.26 -21.44 15.59
CA LEU A 17 1.90 -22.31 16.58
C LEU A 17 2.75 -21.43 17.48
N SER A 18 2.20 -21.14 18.66
CA SER A 18 2.92 -20.59 19.79
C SER A 18 3.74 -21.71 20.43
N LEU A 19 5.06 -21.61 20.36
CA LEU A 19 5.98 -22.33 21.24
C LEU A 19 6.67 -21.31 22.13
N PHE A 20 6.36 -21.41 23.42
CA PHE A 20 6.95 -20.62 24.49
C PHE A 20 8.44 -21.01 24.66
N LEU A 21 9.35 -20.08 24.40
CA LEU A 21 10.68 -20.07 25.01
C LEU A 21 10.99 -18.64 25.45
N GLY A 22 11.28 -18.50 26.74
CA GLY A 22 11.49 -17.22 27.40
C GLY A 22 12.80 -16.57 26.97
N PHE A 23 12.72 -15.32 26.52
CA PHE A 23 13.83 -14.37 26.50
C PHE A 23 13.33 -13.06 27.10
N PRO A 24 13.99 -12.49 28.12
CA PRO A 24 13.71 -11.15 28.59
C PRO A 24 14.41 -10.18 27.62
N GLY A 25 13.66 -9.62 26.68
CA GLY A 25 14.13 -8.59 25.78
C GLY A 25 13.00 -7.60 25.52
N LEU A 26 13.06 -6.43 26.17
CA LEU A 26 12.15 -5.32 25.96
C LEU A 26 12.27 -4.83 24.51
N VAL A 27 11.45 -5.39 23.62
CA VAL A 27 11.20 -4.81 22.30
C VAL A 27 10.01 -3.89 22.45
N TRP A 28 10.26 -2.58 22.38
CA TRP A 28 9.23 -1.59 22.14
C TRP A 28 8.63 -1.85 20.76
N VAL A 29 7.53 -2.60 20.73
CA VAL A 29 6.65 -2.63 19.56
C VAL A 29 5.96 -1.27 19.52
N GLN A 30 6.40 -0.40 18.61
CA GLN A 30 5.61 0.76 18.22
C GLN A 30 4.30 0.22 17.64
N ILE A 31 3.23 0.38 18.41
CA ILE A 31 1.86 0.24 17.91
C ILE A 31 1.70 1.34 16.87
N SER A 32 1.85 0.98 15.60
CA SER A 32 1.36 1.76 14.49
C SER A 32 -0.16 1.81 14.64
N VAL A 33 -0.63 2.93 15.21
CA VAL A 33 -2.04 3.31 15.18
C VAL A 33 -2.46 3.22 13.71
N PRO A 34 -3.46 2.39 13.35
CA PRO A 34 -3.97 2.37 11.98
C PRO A 34 -4.44 3.80 11.67
N PRO A 35 -4.25 4.30 10.44
CA PRO A 35 -4.67 5.65 10.10
C PRO A 35 -6.12 5.78 10.51
N GLN A 36 -6.42 6.78 11.36
CA GLN A 36 -7.78 7.11 11.72
C GLN A 36 -8.55 7.19 10.41
N SER A 37 -9.45 6.22 10.21
CA SER A 37 -10.48 6.31 9.20
C SER A 37 -11.08 7.69 9.35
N SER A 38 -11.05 8.47 8.27
CA SER A 38 -11.75 9.73 8.14
C SER A 38 -13.12 9.62 8.82
N PRO A 39 -13.57 10.65 9.56
CA PRO A 39 -14.87 10.61 10.22
C PRO A 39 -15.88 10.19 9.17
N HIS A 40 -16.74 9.21 9.48
CA HIS A 40 -17.84 8.82 8.62
C HIS A 40 -18.63 10.09 8.28
N THR A 41 -18.33 10.69 7.13
CA THR A 41 -19.06 11.84 6.62
C THR A 41 -20.44 11.30 6.29
N GLU A 42 -21.42 11.63 7.12
CA GLU A 42 -22.81 11.30 6.79
C GLU A 42 -23.10 11.80 5.38
N PRO A 43 -23.70 10.97 4.51
CA PRO A 43 -23.95 11.34 3.13
C PRO A 43 -24.78 12.62 3.10
N HIS A 44 -24.32 13.63 2.37
CA HIS A 44 -25.03 14.89 2.26
C HIS A 44 -26.48 14.64 1.79
N PRO A 45 -27.52 15.28 2.36
CA PRO A 45 -28.94 14.99 2.06
C PRO A 45 -29.30 14.98 0.57
N CYS A 46 -28.61 15.80 -0.23
CA CYS A 46 -28.75 15.80 -1.68
C CYS A 46 -28.40 14.43 -2.33
N HIS A 47 -27.36 13.74 -1.85
CA HIS A 47 -26.99 12.42 -2.37
C HIS A 47 -28.06 11.38 -2.05
N THR A 48 -28.65 11.44 -0.86
CA THR A 48 -29.79 10.59 -0.48
C THR A 48 -31.00 10.85 -1.40
N CYS A 49 -31.32 12.12 -1.67
CA CYS A 49 -32.41 12.48 -2.59
C CYS A 49 -32.14 12.03 -4.03
N ARG A 50 -30.91 12.20 -4.51
CA ARG A 50 -30.50 11.71 -5.84
C ARG A 50 -30.66 10.19 -5.93
N GLY A 51 -30.18 9.45 -4.93
CA GLY A 51 -30.30 7.99 -4.88
C GLY A 51 -31.76 7.51 -4.84
N LEU A 52 -32.61 8.22 -4.11
CA LEU A 52 -34.06 7.98 -4.05
C LEU A 52 -34.69 8.16 -5.45
N VAL A 53 -34.43 9.27 -6.13
CA VAL A 53 -34.97 9.55 -7.47
C VAL A 53 -34.43 8.58 -8.52
N ASP A 54 -33.15 8.24 -8.49
CA ASP A 54 -32.56 7.24 -9.39
C ASP A 54 -33.21 5.86 -9.22
N SER A 55 -33.49 5.47 -7.97
CA SER A 55 -34.14 4.20 -7.65
C SER A 55 -35.61 4.19 -8.04
N PHE A 56 -36.29 5.32 -7.87
CA PHE A 56 -37.66 5.54 -8.36
C PHE A 56 -37.73 5.41 -9.88
N ASN A 57 -36.86 6.09 -10.63
CA ASN A 57 -36.80 6.00 -12.09
C ASN A 57 -36.51 4.57 -12.57
N LYS A 58 -35.59 3.86 -11.91
CA LYS A 58 -35.36 2.43 -12.16
C LYS A 58 -36.59 1.57 -11.84
N GLY A 59 -37.40 1.96 -10.85
CA GLY A 59 -38.70 1.32 -10.56
C GLY A 59 -39.72 1.55 -11.68
N LEU A 60 -39.77 2.75 -12.25
CA LEU A 60 -40.61 3.06 -13.41
C LEU A 60 -40.25 2.20 -14.62
N GLU A 61 -38.96 2.02 -14.90
CA GLU A 61 -38.48 1.17 -15.99
C GLU A 61 -38.82 -0.32 -15.77
N ARG A 62 -38.70 -0.80 -14.53
CA ARG A 62 -39.03 -2.19 -14.18
C ARG A 62 -40.53 -2.48 -14.38
N THR A 63 -41.40 -1.60 -13.88
CA THR A 63 -42.86 -1.77 -13.99
C THR A 63 -43.40 -1.59 -15.41
N ILE A 64 -42.61 -0.98 -16.32
CA ILE A 64 -42.88 -1.04 -17.76
C ILE A 64 -42.70 -2.50 -18.19
N ARG A 65 -41.51 -3.08 -18.03
CA ARG A 65 -41.15 -4.39 -18.59
C ARG A 65 -42.03 -5.56 -18.12
N ASP A 66 -42.44 -5.56 -16.86
CA ASP A 66 -43.12 -6.72 -16.26
C ASP A 66 -44.54 -6.97 -16.80
N ASN A 67 -45.12 -6.01 -17.53
CA ASN A 67 -46.43 -6.15 -18.17
C ASN A 67 -46.39 -6.53 -19.67
N PHE A 68 -45.21 -6.65 -20.30
CA PHE A 68 -45.10 -7.00 -21.72
C PHE A 68 -45.00 -8.50 -21.93
N GLY A 69 -46.14 -9.18 -21.76
CA GLY A 69 -46.29 -10.63 -21.82
C GLY A 69 -47.52 -11.12 -22.59
N GLY A 70 -47.92 -10.46 -23.69
CA GLY A 70 -48.59 -11.13 -24.82
C GLY A 70 -50.12 -11.04 -24.96
N GLY A 71 -50.68 -9.91 -25.41
CA GLY A 71 -52.02 -9.93 -26.02
C GLY A 71 -52.56 -8.60 -26.57
N ASN A 72 -52.75 -8.51 -27.89
CA ASN A 72 -53.51 -7.50 -28.66
C ASN A 72 -53.37 -6.01 -28.28
N THR A 73 -52.73 -5.26 -29.17
CA THR A 73 -52.32 -3.85 -29.04
C THR A 73 -53.41 -2.86 -28.60
N ALA A 74 -54.67 -3.01 -29.04
CA ALA A 74 -55.72 -2.04 -28.70
C ALA A 74 -56.24 -2.17 -27.25
N TRP A 75 -56.36 -3.40 -26.74
CA TRP A 75 -56.71 -3.63 -25.34
C TRP A 75 -55.55 -3.26 -24.43
N GLU A 76 -54.33 -3.59 -24.85
CA GLU A 76 -53.10 -3.15 -24.21
C GLU A 76 -53.07 -1.63 -24.12
N GLU A 77 -53.24 -0.86 -25.19
CA GLU A 77 -53.18 0.61 -25.15
C GLU A 77 -54.19 1.27 -24.17
N GLU A 78 -55.45 0.84 -24.14
CA GLU A 78 -56.47 1.43 -23.26
C GLU A 78 -56.25 1.06 -21.78
N LYS A 79 -55.90 -0.19 -21.49
CA LYS A 79 -55.64 -0.63 -20.11
C LYS A 79 -54.27 -0.18 -19.61
N LEU A 80 -53.26 -0.17 -20.48
CA LEU A 80 -51.92 0.31 -20.16
C LEU A 80 -51.96 1.80 -19.84
N SER A 81 -52.78 2.60 -20.53
CA SER A 81 -52.94 4.01 -20.17
C SER A 81 -53.46 4.18 -18.73
N LYS A 82 -54.40 3.32 -18.29
CA LYS A 82 -54.90 3.36 -16.91
C LYS A 82 -53.86 2.87 -15.90
N TYR A 83 -53.10 1.81 -16.22
CA TYR A 83 -52.07 1.30 -15.34
C TYR A 83 -50.87 2.25 -15.21
N LYS A 84 -50.46 2.86 -16.32
CA LYS A 84 -49.29 3.75 -16.41
C LYS A 84 -49.34 4.87 -15.37
N ASP A 85 -50.52 5.43 -15.14
CA ASP A 85 -50.74 6.55 -14.22
C ASP A 85 -51.55 6.12 -12.98
N SER A 86 -51.64 4.81 -12.71
CA SER A 86 -52.39 4.27 -11.56
C SER A 86 -51.65 4.41 -10.23
N GLU A 87 -52.42 4.50 -9.14
CA GLU A 87 -51.91 4.41 -7.76
C GLU A 87 -51.22 3.08 -7.48
N THR A 88 -51.73 1.97 -8.05
CA THR A 88 -51.11 0.64 -7.89
C THR A 88 -49.69 0.61 -8.41
N ARG A 89 -49.43 1.18 -9.59
CA ARG A 89 -48.08 1.27 -10.14
C ARG A 89 -47.17 2.15 -9.29
N LEU A 90 -47.70 3.24 -8.71
CA LEU A 90 -46.94 4.09 -7.81
C LEU A 90 -46.47 3.31 -6.57
N VAL A 91 -47.38 2.57 -5.92
CA VAL A 91 -47.05 1.76 -4.73
C VAL A 91 -46.00 0.70 -5.06
N GLU A 92 -46.15 -0.03 -6.17
CA GLU A 92 -45.16 -1.03 -6.61
C GLU A 92 -43.75 -0.43 -6.82
N VAL A 93 -43.69 0.80 -7.33
CA VAL A 93 -42.43 1.53 -7.51
C VAL A 93 -41.86 1.92 -6.16
N LEU A 94 -42.66 2.54 -5.28
CA LEU A 94 -42.26 3.04 -3.96
C LEU A 94 -41.72 1.92 -3.05
N GLU A 95 -42.34 0.74 -3.06
CA GLU A 95 -41.87 -0.44 -2.29
C GLU A 95 -40.44 -0.87 -2.67
N GLY A 96 -40.00 -0.55 -3.89
CA GLY A 96 -38.70 -0.91 -4.43
C GLY A 96 -37.67 0.23 -4.50
N VAL A 97 -37.95 1.41 -3.94
CA VAL A 97 -37.07 2.59 -3.99
C VAL A 97 -35.90 2.46 -3.02
N CYS A 98 -36.19 2.18 -1.74
CA CYS A 98 -35.17 2.11 -0.70
C CYS A 98 -34.82 0.66 -0.36
N SER A 99 -33.54 0.37 -0.16
CA SER A 99 -33.12 -0.93 0.37
C SER A 99 -33.45 -1.02 1.86
N LYS A 100 -33.75 -2.22 2.36
CA LYS A 100 -34.12 -2.44 3.78
C LYS A 100 -33.11 -1.93 4.82
N SER A 101 -31.85 -1.73 4.42
CA SER A 101 -30.76 -1.24 5.26
C SER A 101 -30.51 0.26 5.14
N ASP A 102 -31.18 0.95 4.21
CA ASP A 102 -30.95 2.37 3.92
C ASP A 102 -31.92 3.25 4.71
N PHE A 103 -31.59 3.48 5.98
CA PHE A 103 -32.42 4.25 6.91
C PHE A 103 -32.64 5.70 6.46
N GLU A 104 -31.62 6.35 5.87
CA GLU A 104 -31.74 7.74 5.41
C GLU A 104 -32.64 7.84 4.18
N CYS A 105 -32.57 6.87 3.26
CA CYS A 105 -33.51 6.78 2.14
C CYS A 105 -34.95 6.64 2.64
N HIS A 106 -35.19 5.71 3.58
CA HIS A 106 -36.53 5.50 4.14
C HIS A 106 -37.06 6.76 4.83
N ARG A 107 -36.24 7.43 5.65
CA ARG A 107 -36.61 8.69 6.30
C ARG A 107 -36.94 9.79 5.29
N LEU A 108 -36.15 9.92 4.21
CA LEU A 108 -36.41 10.91 3.17
C LEU A 108 -37.67 10.59 2.37
N LEU A 109 -37.93 9.31 2.09
CA LEU A 109 -39.13 8.86 1.40
C LEU A 109 -40.39 9.18 2.21
N GLU A 110 -40.39 8.88 3.51
CA GLU A 110 -41.48 9.23 4.43
C GLU A 110 -41.74 10.75 4.46
N LEU A 111 -40.68 11.57 4.46
CA LEU A 111 -40.82 13.04 4.44
C LEU A 111 -41.30 13.61 3.10
N SER A 112 -41.21 12.83 2.01
CA SER A 112 -41.48 13.29 0.65
C SER A 112 -42.69 12.60 -0.01
N GLU A 113 -43.36 11.69 0.69
CA GLU A 113 -44.49 10.89 0.17
C GLU A 113 -45.57 11.76 -0.48
N GLU A 114 -46.07 12.79 0.21
CA GLU A 114 -47.10 13.70 -0.31
C GLU A 114 -46.64 14.45 -1.58
N LEU A 115 -45.34 14.78 -1.67
CA LEU A 115 -44.77 15.44 -2.84
C LEU A 115 -44.67 14.46 -4.02
N VAL A 116 -44.22 13.23 -3.78
CA VAL A 116 -44.12 12.22 -4.85
C VAL A 116 -45.51 11.88 -5.40
N GLU A 117 -46.52 11.73 -4.54
CA GLU A 117 -47.91 11.53 -4.97
C GLU A 117 -48.44 12.71 -5.77
N SER A 118 -48.26 13.94 -5.28
CA SER A 118 -48.66 15.14 -6.01
C SER A 118 -47.98 15.23 -7.38
N TRP A 119 -46.70 14.83 -7.46
CA TRP A 119 -45.99 14.81 -8.74
C TRP A 119 -46.57 13.76 -9.68
N TRP A 120 -46.79 12.56 -9.17
CA TRP A 120 -47.33 11.43 -9.89
C TRP A 120 -48.69 11.73 -10.54
N PHE A 121 -49.62 12.33 -9.80
CA PHE A 121 -50.99 12.55 -10.29
C PHE A 121 -51.18 13.88 -11.03
N HIS A 122 -50.36 14.90 -10.77
CA HIS A 122 -50.65 16.26 -11.24
C HIS A 122 -49.50 16.99 -11.95
N LYS A 123 -48.23 16.55 -11.81
CA LYS A 123 -47.08 17.31 -12.31
C LYS A 123 -46.19 16.60 -13.33
N GLN A 124 -46.43 15.33 -13.65
CA GLN A 124 -45.58 14.60 -14.61
C GLN A 124 -45.41 15.31 -15.96
N GLN A 125 -46.44 16.01 -16.47
CA GLN A 125 -46.34 16.76 -17.73
C GLN A 125 -45.68 18.14 -17.56
N GLU A 126 -45.90 18.81 -16.43
CA GLU A 126 -45.37 20.16 -16.17
C GLU A 126 -43.90 20.14 -15.76
N ALA A 127 -43.49 19.10 -15.02
CA ALA A 127 -42.15 18.93 -14.47
C ALA A 127 -41.70 17.48 -14.68
N PRO A 128 -41.28 17.09 -15.90
CA PRO A 128 -40.92 15.70 -16.22
C PRO A 128 -39.65 15.23 -15.48
N ASP A 129 -38.77 16.16 -15.09
CA ASP A 129 -37.58 15.86 -14.30
C ASP A 129 -37.93 15.82 -12.80
N LEU A 130 -38.16 14.60 -12.30
CA LEU A 130 -38.44 14.37 -10.88
C LEU A 130 -37.29 14.84 -9.98
N PHE A 131 -36.02 14.74 -10.41
CA PHE A 131 -34.89 15.16 -9.58
C PHE A 131 -34.92 16.67 -9.36
N GLN A 132 -35.07 17.43 -10.44
CA GLN A 132 -35.15 18.88 -10.35
C GLN A 132 -36.36 19.30 -9.49
N TRP A 133 -37.54 18.74 -9.76
CA TRP A 133 -38.76 19.12 -9.07
C TRP A 133 -38.74 18.74 -7.58
N LEU A 134 -38.35 17.50 -7.25
CA LEU A 134 -38.39 16.99 -5.88
C LEU A 134 -37.19 17.49 -5.07
N CYS A 135 -35.97 17.25 -5.54
CA CYS A 135 -34.75 17.47 -4.76
C CYS A 135 -34.27 18.93 -4.77
N SER A 136 -34.43 19.64 -5.89
CA SER A 136 -33.95 21.02 -6.02
C SER A 136 -35.03 22.06 -5.69
N ASP A 137 -36.22 21.93 -6.27
CA ASP A 137 -37.26 22.97 -6.19
C ASP A 137 -38.13 22.83 -4.93
N SER A 138 -38.63 21.61 -4.65
CA SER A 138 -39.58 21.36 -3.55
C SER A 138 -38.87 21.19 -2.20
N LEU A 139 -37.96 20.22 -2.09
CA LEU A 139 -37.25 19.92 -0.83
C LEU A 139 -36.04 20.82 -0.60
N LYS A 140 -35.53 21.51 -1.64
CA LYS A 140 -34.32 22.36 -1.58
C LYS A 140 -33.13 21.65 -0.93
N LEU A 141 -32.91 20.38 -1.20
CA LEU A 141 -31.76 19.62 -0.71
C LEU A 141 -30.56 19.74 -1.66
N CYS A 142 -30.84 19.86 -2.95
CA CYS A 142 -29.86 19.94 -4.02
C CYS A 142 -29.80 21.33 -4.67
N CYS A 143 -28.75 21.53 -5.45
CA CYS A 143 -28.55 22.66 -6.34
C CYS A 143 -28.51 22.17 -7.80
N PRO A 144 -28.80 23.06 -8.78
CA PRO A 144 -28.58 22.76 -10.20
C PRO A 144 -27.12 22.37 -10.50
N SER A 145 -26.90 21.64 -11.58
CA SER A 145 -25.56 21.26 -12.04
C SER A 145 -24.64 22.48 -12.21
N GLY A 146 -23.36 22.32 -11.86
CA GLY A 146 -22.38 23.40 -11.91
C GLY A 146 -22.55 24.51 -10.86
N THR A 147 -23.34 24.29 -9.81
CA THR A 147 -23.48 25.22 -8.68
C THR A 147 -23.26 24.53 -7.33
N PHE A 148 -22.91 25.26 -6.28
CA PHE A 148 -22.58 24.70 -4.96
C PHE A 148 -22.99 25.63 -3.80
N GLY A 149 -22.93 25.10 -2.58
CA GLY A 149 -23.12 25.86 -1.35
C GLY A 149 -24.57 26.24 -1.06
N PRO A 150 -24.84 26.89 0.10
CA PRO A 150 -26.20 27.08 0.62
C PRO A 150 -27.11 27.89 -0.31
N SER A 151 -26.52 28.81 -1.08
CA SER A 151 -27.21 29.68 -2.05
C SER A 151 -27.08 29.22 -3.50
N CYS A 152 -26.52 28.03 -3.77
CA CYS A 152 -26.30 27.50 -5.13
C CYS A 152 -25.54 28.49 -6.03
N LEU A 153 -24.36 28.93 -5.59
CA LEU A 153 -23.50 29.81 -6.38
C LEU A 153 -22.83 29.02 -7.52
N PRO A 154 -22.57 29.64 -8.68
CA PRO A 154 -21.86 28.97 -9.77
C PRO A 154 -20.45 28.57 -9.35
N CYS A 155 -20.04 27.36 -9.72
CA CYS A 155 -18.66 26.90 -9.56
C CYS A 155 -17.69 27.82 -10.34
N PRO A 156 -16.41 27.91 -9.91
CA PRO A 156 -15.39 28.63 -10.68
C PRO A 156 -15.36 28.12 -12.14
N GLY A 157 -15.29 29.02 -13.12
CA GLY A 157 -15.42 28.66 -14.55
C GLY A 157 -16.86 28.64 -15.09
N GLY A 158 -17.87 28.76 -14.22
CA GLY A 158 -19.29 28.84 -14.58
C GLY A 158 -20.02 27.51 -14.48
N ALA A 159 -21.35 27.56 -14.56
CA ALA A 159 -22.20 26.38 -14.38
C ALA A 159 -22.19 25.42 -15.58
N GLU A 160 -21.97 25.92 -16.80
CA GLU A 160 -21.90 25.08 -18.00
C GLU A 160 -20.60 24.26 -18.06
N ARG A 161 -19.50 24.83 -17.54
CA ARG A 161 -18.17 24.19 -17.51
C ARG A 161 -17.47 24.47 -16.17
N PRO A 162 -17.92 23.81 -15.10
CA PRO A 162 -17.29 23.91 -13.78
C PRO A 162 -15.79 23.60 -13.89
N CYS A 163 -14.98 24.40 -13.19
CA CYS A 163 -13.53 24.32 -13.20
C CYS A 163 -12.93 24.31 -14.62
N GLY A 164 -13.54 25.07 -15.55
CA GLY A 164 -13.13 25.15 -16.96
C GLY A 164 -13.32 23.86 -17.76
N GLY A 165 -13.88 22.81 -17.15
CA GLY A 165 -13.88 21.43 -17.66
C GLY A 165 -12.57 20.67 -17.40
N TYR A 166 -11.67 21.21 -16.58
CA TYR A 166 -10.36 20.62 -16.26
C TYR A 166 -10.19 20.36 -14.76
N GLY A 167 -11.28 20.22 -14.01
CA GLY A 167 -11.25 19.92 -12.58
C GLY A 167 -12.62 19.55 -12.04
N HIS A 168 -12.65 19.15 -10.77
CA HIS A 168 -13.87 18.83 -10.03
C HIS A 168 -14.20 19.93 -9.03
N CYS A 169 -15.43 20.43 -9.03
CA CYS A 169 -15.89 21.46 -8.10
C CYS A 169 -16.40 20.81 -6.81
N GLU A 170 -15.77 21.12 -5.68
CA GLU A 170 -16.18 20.57 -4.38
C GLU A 170 -17.59 21.02 -4.01
N GLY A 171 -18.50 20.06 -3.87
CA GLY A 171 -19.90 20.30 -3.53
C GLY A 171 -20.81 20.59 -4.72
N GLU A 172 -20.36 20.34 -5.94
CA GLU A 172 -21.19 20.51 -7.15
C GLU A 172 -22.55 19.81 -7.04
N GLY A 173 -23.62 20.55 -7.32
CA GLY A 173 -25.01 20.10 -7.25
C GLY A 173 -25.54 19.95 -5.83
N THR A 174 -24.74 20.28 -4.81
CA THR A 174 -25.13 20.19 -3.39
C THR A 174 -25.22 21.57 -2.76
N ARG A 175 -25.96 21.68 -1.66
CA ARG A 175 -25.96 22.89 -0.82
C ARG A 175 -24.77 22.97 0.15
N GLY A 176 -23.83 22.03 0.06
CA GLY A 176 -22.57 22.02 0.80
C GLY A 176 -21.37 22.29 -0.11
N GLY A 177 -20.17 22.09 0.45
CA GLY A 177 -18.88 22.26 -0.24
C GLY A 177 -18.37 23.70 -0.28
N SER A 178 -17.05 23.84 -0.48
CA SER A 178 -16.38 25.13 -0.58
C SER A 178 -16.39 25.73 -1.99
N GLY A 179 -16.71 24.92 -3.01
CA GLY A 179 -16.58 25.29 -4.42
C GLY A 179 -15.15 25.34 -4.94
N HIS A 180 -14.18 24.88 -4.13
CA HIS A 180 -12.80 24.74 -4.59
C HIS A 180 -12.72 23.76 -5.77
N CYS A 181 -11.87 24.08 -6.75
CA CYS A 181 -11.65 23.26 -7.92
C CYS A 181 -10.42 22.38 -7.74
N ASP A 182 -10.63 21.07 -7.66
CA ASP A 182 -9.57 20.07 -7.73
C ASP A 182 -9.17 19.86 -9.20
N CYS A 183 -8.12 20.56 -9.62
CA CYS A 183 -7.68 20.56 -11.00
C CYS A 183 -7.03 19.24 -11.41
N GLN A 184 -7.28 18.84 -12.66
CA GLN A 184 -6.58 17.72 -13.28
C GLN A 184 -5.09 18.04 -13.47
N ALA A 185 -4.26 16.98 -13.47
CA ALA A 185 -2.83 17.09 -13.70
C ALA A 185 -2.52 17.92 -14.96
N GLY A 186 -1.69 18.95 -14.80
CA GLY A 186 -1.33 19.88 -15.86
C GLY A 186 -2.11 21.19 -15.90
N TYR A 187 -3.20 21.28 -15.14
CA TYR A 187 -4.02 22.49 -15.02
C TYR A 187 -3.93 23.08 -13.62
N GLY A 188 -4.24 24.37 -13.51
CA GLY A 188 -4.16 25.11 -12.26
C GLY A 188 -4.89 26.44 -12.30
N GLY A 189 -4.82 27.14 -11.16
CA GLY A 189 -5.62 28.34 -10.88
C GLY A 189 -6.99 27.98 -10.30
N GLU A 190 -7.72 28.99 -9.83
CA GLU A 190 -8.99 28.81 -9.09
C GLU A 190 -10.09 28.11 -9.91
N ALA A 191 -10.05 28.24 -11.24
CA ALA A 191 -10.99 27.61 -12.16
C ALA A 191 -10.32 26.63 -13.13
N CYS A 192 -9.11 26.15 -12.83
CA CYS A 192 -8.31 25.25 -13.69
C CYS A 192 -8.13 25.75 -15.14
N GLY A 193 -8.21 27.06 -15.35
CA GLY A 193 -8.15 27.73 -16.66
C GLY A 193 -6.74 28.11 -17.13
N GLN A 194 -5.71 27.64 -16.41
CA GLN A 194 -4.31 27.92 -16.66
C GLN A 194 -3.51 26.62 -16.57
N CYS A 195 -2.32 26.58 -17.16
CA CYS A 195 -1.44 25.44 -16.95
C CYS A 195 -0.83 25.45 -15.54
N GLY A 196 -0.81 24.28 -14.92
CA GLY A 196 -0.25 24.05 -13.60
C GLY A 196 1.28 24.12 -13.58
N LEU A 197 1.86 24.00 -12.38
CA LEU A 197 3.32 23.96 -12.22
C LEU A 197 3.92 22.77 -12.97
N GLY A 198 4.99 23.01 -13.73
CA GLY A 198 5.62 22.03 -14.59
C GLY A 198 4.96 21.86 -15.96
N TYR A 199 4.02 22.73 -16.34
CA TYR A 199 3.34 22.69 -17.64
C TYR A 199 3.33 24.07 -18.31
N PHE A 200 3.25 24.08 -19.64
CA PHE A 200 3.13 25.28 -20.46
C PHE A 200 1.92 25.18 -21.41
N GLU A 201 1.44 26.33 -21.86
CA GLU A 201 0.36 26.41 -22.86
C GLU A 201 0.90 26.00 -24.22
N ALA A 202 0.56 24.80 -24.68
CA ALA A 202 0.91 24.34 -26.02
C ALA A 202 -0.03 24.95 -27.06
N GLU A 203 -1.33 24.98 -26.77
CA GLU A 203 -2.36 25.55 -27.64
C GLU A 203 -3.50 26.14 -26.79
N ARG A 204 -4.05 27.27 -27.21
CA ARG A 204 -5.22 27.91 -26.59
C ARG A 204 -6.22 28.33 -27.64
N ASN A 205 -7.40 27.74 -27.58
CA ASN A 205 -8.56 28.09 -28.38
C ASN A 205 -9.71 28.58 -27.49
N ALA A 206 -10.79 29.09 -28.09
CA ALA A 206 -11.95 29.57 -27.33
C ALA A 206 -12.63 28.45 -26.50
N SER A 207 -12.50 27.19 -26.92
CA SER A 207 -13.12 26.04 -26.26
C SER A 207 -12.18 25.19 -25.41
N HIS A 208 -10.87 25.23 -25.65
CA HIS A 208 -9.92 24.33 -24.98
C HIS A 208 -8.55 24.95 -24.78
N LEU A 209 -7.92 24.54 -23.67
CA LEU A 209 -6.55 24.83 -23.30
C LEU A 209 -5.79 23.51 -23.29
N VAL A 210 -4.70 23.42 -24.05
CA VAL A 210 -3.82 22.26 -24.08
C VAL A 210 -2.56 22.59 -23.29
N CYS A 211 -2.38 21.90 -22.17
CA CYS A 211 -1.20 22.04 -21.31
C CYS A 211 -0.25 20.87 -21.53
N SER A 212 1.00 21.17 -21.89
CA SER A 212 2.04 20.17 -22.10
C SER A 212 3.12 20.28 -21.03
N ALA A 213 3.71 19.15 -20.63
CA ALA A 213 4.71 19.13 -19.58
C ALA A 213 6.00 19.83 -20.02
N CYS A 214 6.61 20.56 -19.10
CA CYS A 214 7.96 21.11 -19.24
C CYS A 214 9.03 20.01 -19.19
N PHE A 215 10.23 20.34 -19.67
CA PHE A 215 11.42 19.49 -19.46
C PHE A 215 11.65 19.23 -17.96
N GLY A 216 12.05 18.01 -17.60
CA GLY A 216 12.04 17.45 -16.24
C GLY A 216 12.35 18.40 -15.06
N PRO A 217 13.54 19.02 -14.98
CA PRO A 217 13.93 19.90 -13.87
C PRO A 217 13.27 21.28 -13.89
N CYS A 218 12.47 21.59 -14.90
CA CYS A 218 11.83 22.89 -15.06
C CYS A 218 10.47 22.94 -14.35
N ALA A 219 10.26 23.96 -13.53
CA ALA A 219 9.00 24.24 -12.85
C ALA A 219 8.08 25.16 -13.67
N ARG A 220 8.63 26.06 -14.49
CA ARG A 220 7.88 26.92 -15.42
C ARG A 220 8.66 27.10 -16.72
N CYS A 221 8.04 26.82 -17.85
CA CYS A 221 8.68 26.90 -19.16
C CYS A 221 7.78 27.59 -20.18
N SER A 222 8.37 28.09 -21.27
CA SER A 222 7.64 28.62 -22.42
C SER A 222 7.48 27.60 -23.56
N GLY A 223 8.02 26.40 -23.40
CA GLY A 223 8.00 25.36 -24.43
C GLY A 223 8.63 24.05 -23.96
N PRO A 224 8.70 23.04 -24.85
CA PRO A 224 9.13 21.70 -24.49
C PRO A 224 10.66 21.53 -24.37
N GLU A 225 11.43 22.45 -24.97
CA GLU A 225 12.89 22.38 -24.97
C GLU A 225 13.49 22.79 -23.62
N GLU A 226 14.65 22.22 -23.27
CA GLU A 226 15.39 22.56 -22.06
C GLU A 226 15.76 24.05 -21.99
N SER A 227 16.07 24.66 -23.14
CA SER A 227 16.40 26.08 -23.33
C SER A 227 15.24 27.04 -23.05
N HIS A 228 14.02 26.53 -22.92
CA HIS A 228 12.82 27.32 -22.68
C HIS A 228 12.42 27.34 -21.20
N CYS A 229 13.33 26.95 -20.30
CA CYS A 229 13.05 26.99 -18.88
C CYS A 229 13.18 28.41 -18.31
N LEU A 230 12.13 28.84 -17.60
CA LEU A 230 12.05 30.16 -16.95
C LEU A 230 12.30 30.06 -15.44
N GLN A 231 11.95 28.92 -14.83
CA GLN A 231 12.13 28.68 -13.40
C GLN A 231 12.38 27.19 -13.14
N CYS A 232 13.42 26.88 -12.38
CA CYS A 232 13.76 25.51 -12.03
C CYS A 232 12.97 25.00 -10.81
N LYS A 233 12.84 23.68 -10.70
CA LYS A 233 12.36 22.99 -9.51
C LYS A 233 13.35 23.18 -8.34
N LYS A 234 12.90 22.91 -7.12
CA LYS A 234 13.78 22.90 -5.94
C LYS A 234 14.91 21.87 -6.15
N GLY A 235 16.14 22.22 -5.77
CA GLY A 235 17.35 21.40 -6.03
C GLY A 235 18.09 21.75 -7.32
N TRP A 236 17.58 22.70 -8.11
CA TRP A 236 18.16 23.06 -9.41
C TRP A 236 18.41 24.56 -9.50
N ALA A 237 19.49 24.94 -10.19
CA ALA A 237 19.85 26.33 -10.45
C ALA A 237 19.68 26.66 -11.95
N LEU A 238 19.08 27.81 -12.23
CA LEU A 238 18.91 28.29 -13.60
C LEU A 238 20.23 28.88 -14.10
N HIS A 239 20.81 28.27 -15.14
CA HIS A 239 22.03 28.72 -15.79
C HIS A 239 21.84 28.71 -17.32
N HIS A 240 21.95 29.87 -17.97
CA HIS A 240 21.70 30.02 -19.42
C HIS A 240 20.38 29.40 -19.91
N LEU A 241 19.27 29.68 -19.19
CA LEU A 241 17.92 29.13 -19.44
C LEU A 241 17.80 27.59 -19.32
N LYS A 242 18.83 26.92 -18.80
CA LYS A 242 18.83 25.50 -18.49
C LYS A 242 18.87 25.29 -16.99
N CYS A 243 18.21 24.24 -16.51
CA CYS A 243 18.29 23.88 -15.10
C CYS A 243 19.44 22.91 -14.90
N VAL A 244 20.46 23.36 -14.18
CA VAL A 244 21.60 22.55 -13.78
C VAL A 244 21.40 22.13 -12.33
N ASP A 245 21.65 20.87 -12.06
CA ASP A 245 21.58 20.30 -10.73
C ASP A 245 22.49 21.04 -9.75
N ILE A 246 22.02 21.30 -8.53
CA ILE A 246 22.83 21.93 -7.49
C ILE A 246 23.63 20.84 -6.82
N ASP A 247 24.95 20.85 -6.99
CA ASP A 247 25.81 19.95 -6.22
C ASP A 247 25.84 20.36 -4.74
N GLU A 248 24.93 19.81 -3.93
CA GLU A 248 24.86 20.15 -2.51
C GLU A 248 26.06 19.63 -1.72
N CYS A 249 26.70 18.56 -2.20
CA CYS A 249 27.94 18.03 -1.63
C CYS A 249 29.14 18.95 -1.92
N GLY A 250 29.16 19.59 -3.09
CA GLY A 250 30.19 20.56 -3.49
C GLY A 250 30.00 21.98 -2.96
N THR A 251 28.78 22.35 -2.57
CA THR A 251 28.42 23.71 -2.11
C THR A 251 28.26 23.86 -0.60
N GLU A 252 28.64 22.83 0.19
CA GLU A 252 28.47 22.76 1.65
C GLU A 252 27.03 22.99 2.12
N ARG A 253 26.04 22.77 1.25
CA ARG A 253 24.60 22.84 1.58
C ARG A 253 24.07 21.52 2.13
N ALA A 254 24.79 20.43 1.92
CA ALA A 254 24.45 19.12 2.44
C ALA A 254 24.54 19.09 3.98
N SER A 255 23.46 18.64 4.64
CA SER A 255 23.38 18.48 6.09
C SER A 255 23.49 17.00 6.47
N CYS A 256 24.67 16.42 6.26
CA CYS A 256 24.97 15.03 6.65
C CYS A 256 25.55 14.93 8.06
N GLY A 257 25.35 13.79 8.73
CA GLY A 257 25.97 13.49 10.02
C GLY A 257 27.50 13.38 9.93
N ALA A 258 28.18 13.43 11.09
CA ALA A 258 29.64 13.35 11.17
C ALA A 258 30.21 12.01 10.65
N ASP A 259 29.41 10.94 10.77
CA ASP A 259 29.75 9.56 10.40
C ASP A 259 29.21 9.19 9.01
N GLN A 260 28.85 10.21 8.22
CA GLN A 260 28.27 10.06 6.90
C GLN A 260 29.07 10.83 5.85
N PHE A 261 28.96 10.40 4.61
CA PHE A 261 29.44 11.11 3.44
C PHE A 261 28.28 11.46 2.51
N CYS A 262 28.40 12.60 1.83
CA CYS A 262 27.41 13.10 0.90
C CYS A 262 27.61 12.48 -0.48
N VAL A 263 26.52 12.08 -1.15
CA VAL A 263 26.47 11.72 -2.57
C VAL A 263 25.43 12.60 -3.24
N ASN A 264 25.85 13.32 -4.28
CA ASN A 264 24.96 14.20 -5.03
C ASN A 264 24.07 13.38 -5.97
N THR A 265 22.78 13.68 -6.01
CA THR A 265 21.77 13.01 -6.84
C THR A 265 21.00 14.05 -7.66
N GLU A 266 20.38 13.68 -8.77
CA GLU A 266 19.68 14.69 -9.57
C GLU A 266 18.49 15.29 -8.80
N GLY A 267 18.58 16.58 -8.49
CA GLY A 267 17.62 17.38 -7.73
C GLY A 267 17.73 17.27 -6.20
N SER A 268 18.72 16.57 -5.66
CA SER A 268 18.92 16.40 -4.22
C SER A 268 20.28 15.79 -3.86
N TYR A 269 20.47 15.43 -2.60
CA TYR A 269 21.61 14.65 -2.16
C TYR A 269 21.18 13.56 -1.19
N GLU A 270 21.97 12.50 -1.12
CA GLU A 270 21.82 11.43 -0.16
C GLU A 270 23.03 11.40 0.78
N CYS A 271 22.78 11.21 2.07
CA CYS A 271 23.84 10.95 3.05
C CYS A 271 23.95 9.44 3.24
N ARG A 272 25.15 8.91 3.07
CA ARG A 272 25.45 7.48 3.25
C ARG A 272 26.43 7.28 4.38
N ASP A 273 26.26 6.20 5.13
CA ASP A 273 27.10 5.91 6.28
C ASP A 273 28.52 5.51 5.85
N CYS A 274 29.50 5.92 6.66
CA CYS A 274 30.87 5.50 6.50
C CYS A 274 31.05 3.99 6.77
N ALA A 275 32.15 3.42 6.26
CA ALA A 275 32.52 2.07 6.66
C ALA A 275 32.78 2.00 8.17
N LYS A 276 32.44 0.88 8.82
CA LYS A 276 32.64 0.67 10.28
C LYS A 276 34.09 0.93 10.73
N ALA A 277 35.04 0.62 9.85
CA ALA A 277 36.46 0.88 10.02
C ALA A 277 36.84 2.38 10.10
N CYS A 278 35.92 3.31 9.83
CA CYS A 278 36.18 4.74 9.77
C CYS A 278 35.52 5.52 10.94
N LEU A 279 36.28 6.42 11.56
CA LEU A 279 35.76 7.56 12.32
C LEU A 279 35.62 8.75 11.36
N GLY A 280 34.48 8.80 10.66
CA GLY A 280 34.20 9.75 9.59
C GLY A 280 34.93 9.44 8.28
N CYS A 281 34.34 9.83 7.16
CA CYS A 281 34.84 9.52 5.82
C CYS A 281 34.52 10.62 4.81
N MET A 282 35.09 10.52 3.62
CA MET A 282 34.85 11.41 2.47
C MET A 282 34.18 10.67 1.30
N GLY A 283 33.86 9.38 1.47
CA GLY A 283 33.34 8.53 0.41
C GLY A 283 33.17 7.10 0.87
N ALA A 284 32.72 6.25 -0.04
CA ALA A 284 32.45 4.85 0.25
C ALA A 284 33.72 4.03 0.53
N GLY A 285 33.59 3.10 1.47
CA GLY A 285 34.59 2.08 1.79
C GLY A 285 35.72 2.53 2.73
N PRO A 286 36.57 1.59 3.19
CA PRO A 286 37.62 1.86 4.17
C PRO A 286 38.80 2.68 3.60
N GLY A 287 38.83 2.90 2.28
CA GLY A 287 39.87 3.66 1.57
C GLY A 287 39.70 5.19 1.62
N ARG A 288 38.58 5.67 2.16
CA ARG A 288 38.19 7.09 2.21
C ARG A 288 37.92 7.56 3.64
N CYS A 289 38.44 6.85 4.64
CA CYS A 289 38.33 7.25 6.03
C CYS A 289 39.14 8.53 6.30
N LYS A 290 38.61 9.42 7.13
CA LYS A 290 39.37 10.55 7.70
C LYS A 290 40.32 10.04 8.79
N LYS A 291 39.84 9.09 9.59
CA LYS A 291 40.60 8.40 10.65
C LYS A 291 40.07 6.97 10.80
N CYS A 292 40.93 6.03 11.17
CA CYS A 292 40.50 4.67 11.47
C CYS A 292 39.81 4.59 12.85
N SER A 293 38.78 3.74 12.94
CA SER A 293 38.13 3.37 14.19
C SER A 293 39.10 2.59 15.10
N PRO A 294 38.86 2.57 16.43
CA PRO A 294 39.60 1.69 17.33
C PRO A 294 39.47 0.23 16.87
N GLY A 295 40.56 -0.54 16.95
CA GLY A 295 40.65 -1.90 16.38
C GLY A 295 41.09 -1.93 14.91
N TYR A 296 41.21 -0.78 14.24
CA TYR A 296 41.66 -0.69 12.85
C TYR A 296 42.93 0.14 12.71
N GLN A 297 43.78 -0.25 11.77
CA GLN A 297 45.03 0.43 11.44
C GLN A 297 45.05 0.87 9.97
N GLN A 298 45.64 2.04 9.73
CA GLN A 298 45.82 2.54 8.37
C GLN A 298 46.96 1.78 7.69
N VAL A 299 46.61 0.96 6.70
CA VAL A 299 47.54 0.24 5.84
C VAL A 299 47.39 0.80 4.42
N GLY A 300 48.36 1.63 4.02
CA GLY A 300 48.28 2.42 2.79
C GLY A 300 47.15 3.45 2.87
N SER A 301 46.19 3.38 1.94
CA SER A 301 45.02 4.28 1.93
C SER A 301 43.79 3.71 2.64
N LYS A 302 43.84 2.47 3.15
CA LYS A 302 42.69 1.78 3.73
C LYS A 302 42.86 1.58 5.24
N CYS A 303 41.77 1.69 5.98
CA CYS A 303 41.70 1.18 7.35
C CYS A 303 41.40 -0.31 7.29
N LEU A 304 42.35 -1.12 7.75
CA LEU A 304 42.21 -2.57 7.87
C LEU A 304 42.12 -2.95 9.34
N ASP A 305 41.39 -4.02 9.58
CA ASP A 305 41.27 -4.63 10.90
C ASP A 305 42.66 -5.05 11.41
N VAL A 306 42.93 -4.79 12.68
CA VAL A 306 44.17 -5.24 13.34
C VAL A 306 43.93 -6.66 13.82
N ASP A 307 44.70 -7.62 13.31
CA ASP A 307 44.62 -8.98 13.85
C ASP A 307 45.33 -9.04 15.20
N GLU A 308 44.59 -8.81 16.28
CA GLU A 308 45.15 -8.87 17.62
C GLU A 308 45.66 -10.27 17.98
N CYS A 309 45.18 -11.32 17.30
CA CYS A 309 45.60 -12.70 17.53
C CYS A 309 47.00 -13.03 16.99
N GLU A 310 47.62 -12.16 16.19
CA GLU A 310 49.05 -12.27 15.86
C GLU A 310 49.95 -12.01 17.07
N THR A 311 49.40 -11.42 18.14
CA THR A 311 50.07 -11.21 19.42
C THR A 311 49.45 -12.07 20.53
N ALA A 312 50.21 -12.34 21.60
CA ALA A 312 49.70 -13.12 22.74
C ALA A 312 48.77 -12.26 23.61
N VAL A 313 47.47 -12.23 23.27
CA VAL A 313 46.49 -11.34 23.92
C VAL A 313 45.59 -12.05 24.93
N CYS A 314 45.28 -13.34 24.73
CA CYS A 314 44.43 -14.09 25.64
C CYS A 314 45.19 -14.49 26.91
N PRO A 315 44.77 -14.04 28.12
CA PRO A 315 45.50 -14.30 29.36
C PRO A 315 45.23 -15.70 29.95
N GLY A 316 44.15 -16.37 29.55
CA GLY A 316 43.75 -17.65 30.14
C GLY A 316 44.49 -18.84 29.53
N GLU A 317 44.87 -19.82 30.36
CA GLU A 317 45.36 -21.10 29.87
C GLU A 317 44.27 -21.81 29.03
N ASN A 318 44.70 -22.48 27.96
CA ASN A 318 43.83 -23.21 27.04
C ASN A 318 42.78 -22.34 26.33
N GLN A 319 43.10 -21.06 26.10
CA GLN A 319 42.33 -20.17 25.24
C GLN A 319 42.96 -20.06 23.84
N GLN A 320 42.11 -20.00 22.83
CA GLN A 320 42.44 -19.69 21.44
C GLN A 320 41.86 -18.32 21.11
N CYS A 321 42.67 -17.46 20.48
CA CYS A 321 42.21 -16.17 20.00
C CYS A 321 41.49 -16.33 18.65
N GLU A 322 40.36 -15.65 18.49
CA GLU A 322 39.63 -15.51 17.24
C GLU A 322 39.44 -14.02 16.92
N ASN A 323 40.05 -13.59 15.82
CA ASN A 323 39.99 -12.20 15.36
C ASN A 323 38.59 -11.88 14.81
N THR A 324 38.08 -10.68 15.09
CA THR A 324 36.77 -10.20 14.64
C THR A 324 36.88 -8.80 14.05
N GLU A 325 35.97 -8.39 13.18
CA GLU A 325 36.07 -7.06 12.58
C GLU A 325 35.95 -5.95 13.66
N GLY A 326 37.06 -5.25 13.93
CA GLY A 326 37.24 -4.20 14.93
C GLY A 326 37.55 -4.68 16.35
N SER A 327 37.76 -5.98 16.58
CA SER A 327 38.02 -6.53 17.93
C SER A 327 38.54 -7.98 17.87
N TYR A 328 38.73 -8.62 19.01
CA TYR A 328 39.02 -10.04 19.09
C TYR A 328 38.20 -10.68 20.21
N ARG A 329 38.05 -12.00 20.16
CA ARG A 329 37.50 -12.77 21.27
C ARG A 329 38.37 -13.97 21.60
N CYS A 330 38.51 -14.25 22.88
CA CYS A 330 39.19 -15.45 23.37
C CYS A 330 38.15 -16.54 23.60
N ILE A 331 38.25 -17.64 22.86
CA ILE A 331 37.43 -18.83 23.03
C ILE A 331 38.27 -19.94 23.65
N CYS A 332 37.66 -20.97 24.23
CA CYS A 332 38.43 -22.13 24.68
C CYS A 332 38.99 -22.90 23.47
N ALA A 333 40.23 -23.37 23.58
CA ALA A 333 40.87 -24.19 22.56
C ALA A 333 40.07 -25.49 22.32
N ASP A 334 40.29 -26.11 21.16
CA ASP A 334 39.59 -27.36 20.80
C ASP A 334 39.76 -28.43 21.90
N GLY A 335 38.64 -29.01 22.32
CA GLY A 335 38.60 -29.97 23.43
C GLY A 335 38.57 -29.34 24.82
N TYR A 336 38.33 -28.03 24.94
CA TYR A 336 38.09 -27.34 26.20
C TYR A 336 36.72 -26.65 26.19
N LYS A 337 36.04 -26.62 27.34
CA LYS A 337 34.80 -25.87 27.55
C LYS A 337 34.98 -24.80 28.60
N GLN A 338 34.28 -23.69 28.42
CA GLN A 338 34.28 -22.61 29.40
C GLN A 338 33.39 -22.99 30.58
N MET A 339 34.00 -23.22 31.74
CA MET A 339 33.31 -23.40 33.02
C MET A 339 33.82 -22.35 33.99
N GLU A 340 32.91 -21.54 34.54
CA GLU A 340 33.23 -20.48 35.51
C GLU A 340 34.33 -19.50 35.05
N GLY A 341 34.39 -19.21 33.74
CA GLY A 341 35.40 -18.32 33.14
C GLY A 341 36.74 -18.98 32.82
N ILE A 342 36.92 -20.26 33.14
CA ILE A 342 38.15 -21.02 32.93
C ILE A 342 37.91 -22.08 31.86
N CYS A 343 38.90 -22.32 30.98
CA CYS A 343 38.83 -23.37 29.98
C CYS A 343 39.29 -24.70 30.58
N VAL A 344 38.34 -25.62 30.79
CA VAL A 344 38.60 -26.97 31.34
C VAL A 344 38.52 -28.00 30.22
N LYS A 345 39.41 -29.00 30.27
CA LYS A 345 39.44 -30.07 29.27
C LYS A 345 38.11 -30.79 29.29
N ASP A 346 37.46 -30.84 28.14
CA ASP A 346 36.19 -31.50 27.93
C ASP A 346 36.43 -33.00 28.06
N GLN A 347 36.27 -33.54 29.27
CA GLN A 347 36.18 -34.98 29.48
C GLN A 347 34.80 -35.42 28.98
N ILE A 348 34.61 -35.33 27.66
CA ILE A 348 33.57 -36.11 27.01
C ILE A 348 34.06 -37.56 27.13
N PRO A 349 33.34 -38.46 27.81
CA PRO A 349 33.63 -39.87 27.69
C PRO A 349 33.56 -40.19 26.20
N GLU A 350 34.60 -40.79 25.61
CA GLU A 350 34.73 -41.14 24.18
C GLU A 350 33.64 -42.13 23.67
N SER A 351 32.49 -42.19 24.32
CA SER A 351 31.30 -42.96 23.97
C SER A 351 29.99 -42.16 24.01
N ALA A 352 30.01 -40.86 24.36
CA ALA A 352 28.82 -40.01 24.26
C ALA A 352 28.87 -39.24 22.93
N GLY A 353 28.28 -39.86 21.91
CA GLY A 353 28.17 -39.29 20.58
C GLY A 353 27.40 -37.97 20.58
N PHE A 354 27.76 -37.14 19.60
CA PHE A 354 27.04 -35.92 19.25
C PHE A 354 25.57 -36.17 18.81
N PHE A 355 25.20 -37.45 18.65
CA PHE A 355 23.83 -37.91 18.41
C PHE A 355 23.30 -38.83 19.51
N SER A 356 24.04 -39.07 20.59
CA SER A 356 23.62 -40.00 21.65
C SER A 356 22.54 -39.45 22.58
N GLU A 357 22.30 -38.13 22.56
CA GLU A 357 21.20 -37.53 23.33
C GLU A 357 19.94 -37.30 22.48
N MET A 358 20.02 -37.47 21.15
CA MET A 358 18.82 -37.48 20.31
C MET A 358 18.21 -38.88 20.37
N THR A 359 17.21 -39.04 21.24
CA THR A 359 16.40 -40.27 21.26
C THR A 359 15.83 -40.53 19.86
N GLU A 360 15.64 -41.81 19.51
CA GLU A 360 15.00 -42.16 18.23
C GLU A 360 13.65 -41.43 18.06
N ASP A 361 12.96 -41.15 19.18
CA ASP A 361 11.74 -40.36 19.24
C ASP A 361 11.95 -38.89 18.82
N GLU A 362 13.01 -38.22 19.30
CA GLU A 362 13.33 -36.83 18.88
C GLU A 362 13.73 -36.76 17.41
N LEU A 363 14.42 -37.77 16.90
CA LEU A 363 14.79 -37.83 15.48
C LEU A 363 13.54 -37.98 14.60
N VAL A 364 12.55 -38.77 15.04
CA VAL A 364 11.24 -38.89 14.37
C VAL A 364 10.47 -37.57 14.43
N VAL A 365 10.49 -36.84 15.55
CA VAL A 365 9.85 -35.51 15.66
C VAL A 365 10.50 -34.50 14.73
N LEU A 366 11.84 -34.42 14.71
CA LEU A 366 12.57 -33.51 13.82
C LEU A 366 12.32 -33.84 12.35
N GLN A 367 12.30 -35.13 12.01
CA GLN A 367 11.96 -35.61 10.68
C GLN A 367 10.52 -35.21 10.29
N GLN A 368 9.56 -35.35 11.20
CA GLN A 368 8.17 -34.92 10.97
C GLN A 368 8.06 -33.40 10.81
N MET A 369 8.81 -32.60 11.57
CA MET A 369 8.85 -31.15 11.41
C MET A 369 9.42 -30.75 10.05
N PHE A 370 10.49 -31.40 9.59
CA PHE A 370 11.09 -31.13 8.29
C PHE A 370 10.12 -31.45 7.14
N PHE A 371 9.47 -32.61 7.18
CA PHE A 371 8.42 -32.95 6.21
C PHE A 371 7.23 -31.99 6.27
N GLY A 372 6.83 -31.54 7.46
CA GLY A 372 5.78 -30.55 7.65
C GLY A 372 6.10 -29.20 7.01
N VAL A 373 7.32 -28.69 7.21
CA VAL A 373 7.78 -27.43 6.60
C VAL A 373 7.85 -27.54 5.08
N ILE A 374 8.35 -28.65 4.54
CA ILE A 374 8.40 -28.89 3.09
C ILE A 374 7.00 -28.95 2.49
N ILE A 375 6.07 -29.70 3.09
CA ILE A 375 4.68 -29.78 2.62
C ILE A 375 4.00 -28.41 2.65
N CYS A 376 4.21 -27.64 3.72
CA CYS A 376 3.64 -26.29 3.85
C CYS A 376 4.22 -25.33 2.78
N ALA A 377 5.53 -25.39 2.52
CA ALA A 377 6.16 -24.61 1.45
C ALA A 377 5.59 -24.99 0.06
N LEU A 378 5.46 -26.29 -0.23
CA LEU A 378 4.87 -26.78 -1.48
C LEU A 378 3.41 -26.31 -1.64
N ALA A 379 2.60 -26.31 -0.57
CA ALA A 379 1.23 -25.82 -0.59
C ALA A 379 1.15 -24.31 -0.86
N THR A 380 2.02 -23.51 -0.22
CA THR A 380 2.06 -22.05 -0.45
C THR A 380 2.52 -21.69 -1.86
N LEU A 381 3.45 -22.48 -2.44
CA LEU A 381 3.89 -22.32 -3.82
C LEU A 381 2.78 -22.70 -4.81
N ALA A 382 2.04 -23.79 -4.55
CA ALA A 382 0.91 -24.19 -5.38
C ALA A 382 -0.24 -23.15 -5.36
N ALA A 383 -0.50 -22.52 -4.20
CA ALA A 383 -1.54 -21.48 -4.08
C ALA A 383 -1.21 -20.18 -4.84
N LYS A 384 0.08 -19.89 -5.08
CA LYS A 384 0.52 -18.71 -5.85
C LYS A 384 0.49 -18.90 -7.37
N GLY A 385 0.21 -20.11 -7.87
CA GLY A 385 0.00 -20.36 -9.30
C GLY A 385 1.27 -20.37 -10.16
N ASP A 386 2.47 -20.27 -9.56
CA ASP A 386 3.73 -20.26 -10.30
C ASP A 386 4.32 -21.68 -10.46
N LEU A 387 3.91 -22.36 -11.54
CA LEU A 387 4.38 -23.70 -11.94
C LEU A 387 5.91 -23.82 -12.00
N VAL A 388 6.62 -22.73 -12.33
CA VAL A 388 8.08 -22.72 -12.48
C VAL A 388 8.77 -22.92 -11.13
N PHE A 389 8.36 -22.17 -10.10
CA PHE A 389 8.97 -22.28 -8.78
C PHE A 389 8.70 -23.62 -8.11
N THR A 390 7.49 -24.19 -8.31
CA THR A 390 7.20 -25.55 -7.85
C THR A 390 8.11 -26.60 -8.47
N ALA A 391 8.41 -26.51 -9.77
CA ALA A 391 9.27 -27.47 -10.46
C ALA A 391 10.73 -27.42 -9.97
N ILE A 392 11.28 -26.21 -9.78
CA ILE A 392 12.64 -26.02 -9.26
C ILE A 392 12.76 -26.60 -7.84
N PHE A 393 11.76 -26.36 -6.99
CA PHE A 393 11.79 -26.83 -5.61
C PHE A 393 11.69 -28.37 -5.53
N ILE A 394 10.83 -28.99 -6.35
CA ILE A 394 10.76 -30.46 -6.46
C ILE A 394 12.11 -31.02 -6.94
N GLY A 395 12.75 -30.39 -7.92
CA GLY A 395 14.08 -30.77 -8.39
C GLY A 395 15.15 -30.71 -7.28
N ALA A 396 15.15 -29.64 -6.47
CA ALA A 396 16.07 -29.48 -5.35
C ALA A 396 15.85 -30.55 -4.26
N VAL A 397 14.60 -30.84 -3.92
CA VAL A 397 14.25 -31.89 -2.95
C VAL A 397 14.65 -33.28 -3.47
N ALA A 398 14.43 -33.57 -4.75
CA ALA A 398 14.87 -34.81 -5.38
C ALA A 398 16.40 -34.97 -5.40
N ALA A 399 17.12 -33.87 -5.66
CA ALA A 399 18.59 -33.87 -5.62
C ALA A 399 19.13 -34.10 -4.20
N MET A 400 18.55 -33.43 -3.20
CA MET A 400 18.93 -33.60 -1.80
C MET A 400 18.64 -35.02 -1.29
N THR A 401 17.48 -35.59 -1.63
CA THR A 401 17.15 -36.97 -1.27
C THR A 401 18.04 -37.97 -2.01
N GLY A 402 18.36 -37.73 -3.28
CA GLY A 402 19.32 -38.53 -4.03
C GLY A 402 20.72 -38.51 -3.41
N TYR A 403 21.22 -37.33 -3.03
CA TYR A 403 22.52 -37.18 -2.36
C TYR A 403 22.55 -37.91 -1.01
N TRP A 404 21.51 -37.74 -0.20
CA TRP A 404 21.39 -38.37 1.11
C TRP A 404 21.32 -39.90 1.01
N LEU A 405 20.60 -40.44 0.03
CA LEU A 405 20.54 -41.89 -0.22
C LEU A 405 21.86 -42.44 -0.76
N SER A 406 22.58 -41.67 -1.59
CA SER A 406 23.90 -42.06 -2.11
C SER A 406 24.92 -42.18 -0.97
N GLU A 407 25.02 -41.18 -0.10
CA GLU A 407 25.94 -41.19 1.05
C GLU A 407 25.65 -42.34 2.02
N ARG A 408 24.36 -42.66 2.22
CA ARG A 408 23.98 -43.79 3.08
C ARG A 408 24.28 -45.14 2.43
N SER A 409 24.23 -45.24 1.09
CA SER A 409 24.60 -46.46 0.38
C SER A 409 26.11 -46.72 0.45
N ASP A 410 26.94 -45.68 0.33
CA ASP A 410 28.40 -45.81 0.41
C ASP A 410 28.85 -46.23 1.81
N ARG A 411 28.23 -45.68 2.86
CA ARG A 411 28.52 -46.11 4.25
C ARG A 411 28.10 -47.54 4.55
N VAL A 412 27.02 -48.04 3.93
CA VAL A 412 26.58 -49.44 4.08
C VAL A 412 27.48 -50.39 3.28
N LEU A 413 27.96 -49.98 2.11
CA LEU A 413 28.88 -50.79 1.31
C LEU A 413 30.27 -50.91 1.96
N GLU A 414 30.81 -49.82 2.52
CA GLU A 414 32.09 -49.87 3.26
C GLU A 414 31.98 -50.71 4.53
N GLY A 415 30.83 -50.70 5.21
CA GLY A 415 30.56 -51.58 6.35
C GLY A 415 30.56 -53.07 5.98
N PHE A 416 30.00 -53.43 4.81
CA PHE A 416 30.00 -54.81 4.33
C PHE A 416 31.36 -55.30 3.83
N ILE A 417 32.22 -54.41 3.32
CA ILE A 417 33.57 -54.75 2.85
C ILE A 417 34.56 -54.86 4.02
N LYS A 418 34.41 -54.08 5.09
CA LYS A 418 35.24 -54.23 6.32
C LYS A 418 34.81 -55.39 7.22
N GLY A 419 33.61 -55.95 7.03
CA GLY A 419 33.09 -57.09 7.80
C GLY A 419 33.43 -58.47 7.22
N ARG A 420 34.16 -58.54 6.11
CA ARG A 420 34.65 -59.78 5.49
C ARG A 420 36.17 -59.81 5.50
#